data_AF-A0A453HWX1-F1
#
_entry.id   AF-A0A453HWX1-F1
#
_cell.length_a   1.000
_cell.length_b   1.000
_cell.length_c   1.000
_cell.angle_alpha   90.00
_cell.angle_beta   90.00
_cell.angle_gamma   90.00
#
_symmetry.space_group_name_H-M   'P 1'
#
loop_
_entity.id
_entity.type
_entity.pdbx_description
1 polymer ?
#
loop_
_entity_poly.entity_id
_entity_poly.type
_entity_poly.pdbx_seq_one_letter_code
_entity_poly.pdbx_strand_id
1 'polypeptide(L)'
;MELLVKVRRAVAAGAAAQQEADLRGGLLNQNQWESTVCLVSSAIPSRDQKSLAKLVGPNGSLNVFTAAEYNATVEFYWAPFLVSSNSDDPQAHSVVDRVIAWLSIAKHTRHWRAAHFLIFNTYIWWLNNFEMKVLKNPRALPDKYTLVDRPVAYKEVLKTWANWVDRGGGDERRPP
;
A
#
# COMPACT_ATOMS: atom_id res chain seq x y z
N MET A 1 5.71 0.45 1.12
CA MET A 1 4.90 1.67 0.95
C MET A 1 4.01 1.27 -0.20
N GLU A 2 2.72 1.10 -0.04
CA GLU A 2 1.97 0.23 -0.95
C GLU A 2 1.11 1.00 -1.92
N LEU A 3 0.93 0.45 -3.13
CA LEU A 3 -0.02 0.96 -4.09
C LEU A 3 -1.26 0.02 -4.13
N LEU A 4 -2.32 0.40 -3.44
CA LEU A 4 -3.52 -0.45 -3.36
C LEU A 4 -4.53 -0.15 -4.48
N VAL A 5 -4.38 -0.70 -5.69
CA VAL A 5 -5.33 -0.40 -6.78
C VAL A 5 -6.61 -1.25 -6.71
N LYS A 6 -7.61 -0.81 -5.94
CA LYS A 6 -8.91 -1.50 -5.84
C LYS A 6 -9.89 -1.19 -6.98
N VAL A 7 -9.69 -1.77 -8.17
CA VAL A 7 -10.66 -1.62 -9.28
C VAL A 7 -11.81 -2.63 -9.15
N ARG A 8 -13.04 -2.24 -8.78
CA ARG A 8 -14.19 -3.12 -9.08
C ARG A 8 -14.45 -3.10 -10.59
N ARG A 9 -14.68 -4.28 -11.16
CA ARG A 9 -14.75 -4.52 -12.62
C ARG A 9 -15.72 -3.55 -13.32
N ALA A 10 -15.24 -2.86 -14.34
CA ALA A 10 -16.06 -2.32 -15.44
C ALA A 10 -15.40 -2.68 -16.78
N VAL A 11 -16.23 -3.02 -17.76
CA VAL A 11 -15.85 -3.37 -19.14
C VAL A 11 -15.48 -2.08 -19.90
N ALA A 12 -14.47 -2.20 -20.77
CA ALA A 12 -13.67 -1.14 -21.38
C ALA A 12 -14.40 -0.09 -22.27
N ALA A 13 -13.76 1.07 -22.46
CA ALA A 13 -13.73 1.80 -23.74
C ALA A 13 -12.48 2.70 -23.80
N GLY A 14 -11.77 2.67 -24.93
CA GLY A 14 -10.56 3.45 -25.17
C GLY A 14 -10.86 4.89 -25.59
N ALA A 15 -10.08 5.83 -25.05
CA ALA A 15 -9.77 7.11 -25.67
C ALA A 15 -8.51 7.70 -25.00
N ALA A 16 -7.62 8.26 -25.81
CA ALA A 16 -6.41 8.94 -25.37
C ALA A 16 -6.57 10.45 -25.50
N ALA A 17 -6.27 11.23 -24.46
CA ALA A 17 -5.93 12.65 -24.57
C ALA A 17 -5.29 13.20 -23.27
N GLN A 18 -4.46 14.24 -23.45
CA GLN A 18 -3.50 14.82 -22.49
C GLN A 18 -4.14 15.58 -21.31
N GLN A 19 -3.54 15.43 -20.13
CA GLN A 19 -3.72 16.32 -18.98
C GLN A 19 -2.35 16.52 -18.29
N GLU A 20 -1.98 17.78 -18.03
CA GLU A 20 -0.78 18.12 -17.26
C GLU A 20 -0.91 17.63 -15.80
N ALA A 21 0.04 16.81 -15.38
CA ALA A 21 0.22 16.44 -13.99
C ALA A 21 1.34 17.32 -13.38
N ASP A 22 1.01 18.13 -12.38
CA ASP A 22 2.00 18.79 -11.52
C ASP A 22 2.63 17.73 -10.61
N LEU A 23 3.70 17.08 -11.11
CA LEU A 23 4.44 16.03 -10.41
C LEU A 23 5.33 16.66 -9.33
N ARG A 24 4.75 16.96 -8.16
CA ARG A 24 5.54 17.31 -6.96
C ARG A 24 6.00 16.02 -6.30
N GLY A 25 7.32 15.86 -6.19
CA GLY A 25 8.00 14.64 -5.73
C GLY A 25 7.44 14.05 -4.44
N GLY A 26 6.55 13.07 -4.58
CA GLY A 26 6.15 12.14 -3.54
C GLY A 26 7.07 10.91 -3.52
N LEU A 27 6.83 10.02 -2.56
CA LEU A 27 7.49 8.72 -2.55
C LEU A 27 7.01 7.87 -3.73
N LEU A 28 7.82 6.92 -4.20
CA LEU A 28 7.63 6.18 -5.47
C LEU A 28 6.20 5.66 -5.70
N ASN A 29 5.57 5.05 -4.69
CA ASN A 29 4.25 4.45 -4.83
C ASN A 29 3.11 5.46 -4.79
N GLN A 30 3.30 6.60 -4.12
CA GLN A 30 2.38 7.72 -4.23
C GLN A 30 2.46 8.34 -5.62
N ASN A 31 3.66 8.48 -6.19
CA ASN A 31 3.81 8.98 -7.57
C ASN A 31 3.16 8.04 -8.59
N GLN A 32 3.31 6.71 -8.41
CA GLN A 32 2.62 5.73 -9.26
C GLN A 32 1.10 5.80 -9.10
N TRP A 33 0.60 5.97 -7.87
CA TRP A 33 -0.83 6.18 -7.62
C TRP A 33 -1.34 7.45 -8.30
N GLU A 34 -0.67 8.59 -8.09
CA GLU A 34 -1.06 9.88 -8.66
C GLU A 34 -1.04 9.82 -10.19
N SER A 35 -0.02 9.20 -10.79
CA SER A 35 0.04 8.96 -12.24
C SER A 35 -1.14 8.12 -12.74
N THR A 36 -1.49 7.05 -12.02
CA THR A 36 -2.65 6.21 -12.36
C THR A 36 -3.96 6.98 -12.23
N VAL A 37 -4.11 7.79 -11.18
CA VAL A 37 -5.28 8.66 -10.98
C VAL A 37 -5.40 9.67 -12.13
N CYS A 38 -4.30 10.28 -12.58
CA CYS A 38 -4.30 11.16 -13.74
C CYS A 38 -4.74 10.45 -15.02
N LEU A 39 -4.24 9.23 -15.27
CA LEU A 39 -4.61 8.41 -16.43
C LEU A 39 -6.10 8.03 -16.43
N VAL A 40 -6.67 7.67 -15.27
CA VAL A 40 -8.09 7.32 -15.18
C VAL A 40 -8.97 8.58 -15.24
N SER A 41 -8.56 9.64 -14.54
CA SER A 41 -9.30 10.91 -14.50
C SER A 41 -9.41 11.58 -15.86
N SER A 42 -8.44 11.41 -16.76
CA SER A 42 -8.48 11.96 -18.12
C SER A 42 -9.51 11.26 -19.01
N ALA A 43 -9.85 10.00 -18.73
CA ALA A 43 -10.89 9.26 -19.45
C ALA A 43 -12.32 9.58 -18.96
N ILE A 44 -12.47 10.41 -17.91
CA ILE A 44 -13.76 10.78 -17.31
C ILE A 44 -14.00 12.28 -17.53
N PRO A 45 -14.80 12.67 -18.54
CA PRO A 45 -15.03 14.07 -18.89
C PRO A 45 -15.79 14.83 -17.79
N SER A 46 -16.80 14.18 -17.22
CA SER A 46 -17.73 14.75 -16.25
C SER A 46 -17.09 14.90 -14.87
N ARG A 47 -16.99 16.12 -14.36
CA ARG A 47 -16.36 16.40 -13.04
C ARG A 47 -17.17 15.85 -11.87
N ASP A 48 -18.49 15.80 -11.99
CA ASP A 48 -19.42 15.23 -11.02
C ASP A 48 -19.29 13.70 -10.90
N GLN A 49 -18.67 13.04 -11.89
CA GLN A 49 -18.43 11.60 -11.89
C GLN A 49 -17.08 11.20 -11.28
N LYS A 50 -16.31 12.16 -10.74
CA LYS A 50 -15.02 11.89 -10.11
C LYS A 50 -14.84 12.62 -8.79
N SER A 51 -14.24 11.94 -7.82
CA SER A 51 -13.90 12.54 -6.52
C SER A 51 -12.55 12.04 -6.00
N LEU A 52 -11.90 12.86 -5.17
CA LEU A 52 -10.61 12.55 -4.56
C LEU A 52 -10.69 12.83 -3.07
N ALA A 53 -10.56 11.79 -2.26
CA ALA A 53 -10.46 11.88 -0.81
C ALA A 53 -9.03 11.48 -0.38
N LYS A 54 -8.31 12.39 0.26
CA LYS A 54 -6.95 12.13 0.77
C LYS A 54 -6.97 12.01 2.29
N LEU A 55 -6.04 11.23 2.84
CA LEU A 55 -5.82 11.04 4.28
C LEU A 55 -7.10 10.61 5.03
N VAL A 56 -7.85 9.67 4.45
CA VAL A 56 -9.02 9.06 5.08
C VAL A 56 -8.64 7.76 5.80
N GLY A 57 -9.56 7.24 6.62
CA GLY A 57 -9.37 6.02 7.41
C GLY A 57 -8.46 6.22 8.63
N PRO A 58 -8.10 5.12 9.33
CA PRO A 58 -7.28 5.20 10.54
C PRO A 58 -5.94 5.89 10.26
N ASN A 59 -5.64 6.93 11.05
CA ASN A 59 -4.43 7.77 10.97
C ASN A 59 -4.16 8.38 9.57
N GLY A 60 -5.19 8.53 8.73
CA GLY A 60 -5.05 9.06 7.38
C GLY A 60 -4.26 8.14 6.43
N SER A 61 -4.28 6.82 6.68
CA SER A 61 -3.51 5.83 5.92
C SER A 61 -4.04 5.54 4.51
N LEU A 62 -5.17 6.11 4.10
CA LEU A 62 -5.82 5.79 2.83
C LEU A 62 -6.08 7.06 2.00
N ASN A 63 -5.72 7.02 0.71
CA ASN A 63 -6.23 7.95 -0.30
C ASN A 63 -7.13 7.19 -1.28
N VAL A 64 -8.24 7.79 -1.68
CA VAL A 64 -9.26 7.16 -2.54
C VAL A 64 -9.62 8.13 -3.66
N PHE A 65 -9.34 7.73 -4.90
CA PHE A 65 -9.96 8.33 -6.08
C PHE A 65 -11.17 7.48 -6.49
N THR A 66 -12.32 8.12 -6.74
CA THR A 66 -13.55 7.46 -7.16
C THR A 66 -13.91 7.88 -8.56
N ALA A 67 -14.19 6.90 -9.42
CA ALA A 67 -14.77 7.04 -10.74
C ALA A 67 -16.20 6.49 -10.69
N ALA A 68 -17.17 7.37 -10.42
CA ALA A 68 -18.55 6.99 -10.12
C ALA A 68 -19.25 6.32 -11.32
N GLU A 69 -19.04 6.85 -12.53
CA GLU A 69 -19.56 6.28 -13.79
C GLU A 69 -19.18 4.80 -13.98
N TYR A 70 -18.01 4.40 -13.49
CA TYR A 70 -17.47 3.05 -13.62
C TYR A 70 -17.61 2.21 -12.36
N ASN A 71 -18.22 2.77 -11.29
CA ASN A 71 -18.27 2.15 -9.96
C ASN A 71 -16.90 1.62 -9.50
N ALA A 72 -15.83 2.39 -9.78
CA ALA A 72 -14.45 1.99 -9.57
C ALA A 72 -13.71 2.95 -8.64
N THR A 73 -12.76 2.43 -7.88
CA THR A 73 -11.84 3.24 -7.07
C THR A 73 -10.39 2.94 -7.43
N VAL A 74 -9.53 3.94 -7.26
CA VAL A 74 -8.08 3.79 -7.31
C VAL A 74 -7.54 4.26 -5.96
N GLU A 75 -7.04 3.33 -5.16
CA GLU A 75 -6.70 3.58 -3.76
C GLU A 75 -5.18 3.56 -3.55
N PHE A 76 -4.73 4.26 -2.52
CA PHE A 76 -3.36 4.21 -2.04
C PHE A 76 -3.42 3.97 -0.54
N TYR A 77 -2.75 2.91 -0.07
CA TYR A 77 -2.74 2.54 1.33
C TYR A 77 -1.31 2.59 1.89
N TRP A 78 -1.17 3.22 3.05
CA TRP A 78 0.12 3.37 3.69
C TRP A 78 0.51 2.13 4.50
N ALA A 79 1.40 1.31 3.93
CA ALA A 79 2.17 0.33 4.69
C ALA A 79 3.60 0.24 4.13
N PRO A 80 4.57 0.95 4.75
CA PRO A 80 5.90 1.12 4.21
C PRO A 80 6.69 -0.19 4.08
N PHE A 81 6.48 -1.13 5.00
CA PHE A 81 7.20 -2.39 5.08
C PHE A 81 6.34 -3.64 4.79
N LEU A 82 5.10 -3.48 4.32
CA LEU A 82 4.08 -4.54 4.19
C LEU A 82 3.58 -5.13 5.50
N VAL A 83 4.51 -5.38 6.42
CA VAL A 83 4.25 -5.80 7.79
C VAL A 83 4.11 -4.59 8.71
N SER A 84 3.55 -4.83 9.90
CA SER A 84 3.40 -3.84 10.94
C SER A 84 4.75 -3.22 11.31
N SER A 85 4.78 -1.91 11.43
CA SER A 85 5.97 -1.15 11.79
C SER A 85 5.61 0.06 12.66
N ASN A 86 6.63 0.64 13.31
CA ASN A 86 6.49 1.95 13.97
C ASN A 86 6.44 3.13 12.99
N SER A 87 6.43 2.86 11.68
CA SER A 87 6.35 3.88 10.63
C SER A 87 5.03 3.81 9.85
N ASP A 88 4.04 3.08 10.35
CA ASP A 88 2.73 2.88 9.71
C ASP A 88 1.79 4.11 9.80
N ASP A 89 2.23 5.18 10.46
CA ASP A 89 1.50 6.45 10.49
C ASP A 89 2.05 7.38 9.39
N PRO A 90 1.29 7.71 8.34
CA PRO A 90 1.78 8.55 7.24
C PRO A 90 2.11 9.99 7.68
N GLN A 91 1.66 10.45 8.84
CA GLN A 91 1.99 11.78 9.38
C GLN A 91 3.17 11.73 10.36
N ALA A 92 3.39 10.59 11.02
CA ALA A 92 4.47 10.39 11.99
C ALA A 92 5.48 9.30 11.57
N HIS A 93 5.76 9.17 10.28
CA HIS A 93 6.56 8.07 9.73
C HIS A 93 8.08 8.30 9.70
N SER A 94 8.54 9.53 9.88
CA SER A 94 9.98 9.87 9.83
C SER A 94 10.64 9.56 11.17
N VAL A 95 10.78 8.27 11.46
CA VAL A 95 11.49 7.76 12.64
C VAL A 95 12.90 7.31 12.27
N VAL A 96 13.88 7.71 13.08
CA VAL A 96 15.29 7.32 12.91
C VAL A 96 15.44 5.81 13.10
N ASP A 97 14.82 5.30 14.16
CA ASP A 97 14.88 3.89 14.55
C ASP A 97 13.66 3.14 14.04
N ARG A 98 13.69 2.75 12.76
CA ARG A 98 12.61 1.97 12.15
C ARG A 98 12.62 0.54 12.69
N VAL A 99 11.49 0.11 13.22
CA VAL A 99 11.28 -1.24 13.77
C VAL A 99 10.16 -1.93 13.00
N ILE A 100 10.42 -3.14 12.51
CA ILE A 100 9.46 -3.96 11.77
C ILE A 100 9.09 -5.22 12.55
N ALA A 101 7.82 -5.62 12.49
CA ALA A 101 7.35 -6.90 13.01
C ALA A 101 7.11 -7.87 11.85
N TRP A 102 8.16 -8.54 11.37
CA TRP A 102 8.19 -9.27 10.11
C TRP A 102 7.20 -10.45 9.94
N LEU A 103 6.54 -10.89 11.02
CA LEU A 103 5.48 -11.91 10.99
C LEU A 103 4.07 -11.32 11.16
N SER A 104 3.96 -10.00 11.36
CA SER A 104 2.70 -9.31 11.62
C SER A 104 2.23 -8.57 10.38
N ILE A 105 1.45 -9.23 9.52
CA ILE A 105 0.84 -8.60 8.33
C ILE A 105 -0.66 -8.34 8.48
N ALA A 106 -1.32 -9.03 9.41
CA ALA A 106 -2.78 -9.05 9.54
C ALA A 106 -3.42 -7.65 9.66
N LYS A 107 -2.75 -6.73 10.37
CA LYS A 107 -3.16 -5.32 10.50
C LYS A 107 -3.43 -4.66 9.15
N HIS A 108 -2.60 -4.91 8.15
CA HIS A 108 -2.74 -4.26 6.84
C HIS A 108 -3.67 -5.04 5.91
N THR A 109 -3.56 -6.37 5.92
CA THR A 109 -4.35 -7.26 5.03
C THR A 109 -5.85 -7.03 5.08
N ARG A 110 -6.41 -6.62 6.23
CA ARG A 110 -7.85 -6.29 6.35
C ARG A 110 -8.31 -5.21 5.37
N HIS A 111 -7.42 -4.32 4.94
CA HIS A 111 -7.70 -3.28 3.95
C HIS A 111 -7.57 -3.80 2.51
N TRP A 112 -6.85 -4.90 2.30
CA TRP A 112 -6.54 -5.46 0.98
C TRP A 112 -7.57 -6.49 0.49
N ARG A 113 -8.25 -7.20 1.40
CA ARG A 113 -9.12 -8.37 1.10
C ARG A 113 -10.20 -8.16 0.03
N ALA A 114 -10.67 -6.92 -0.15
CA ALA A 114 -11.75 -6.62 -1.08
C ALA A 114 -11.27 -6.01 -2.41
N ALA A 115 -9.95 -5.92 -2.63
CA ALA A 115 -9.38 -5.39 -3.85
C ALA A 115 -9.37 -6.44 -4.96
N HIS A 116 -9.63 -6.01 -6.19
CA HIS A 116 -9.55 -6.90 -7.36
C HIS A 116 -8.12 -6.94 -7.93
N PHE A 117 -7.40 -5.83 -7.81
CA PHE A 117 -5.99 -5.73 -8.16
C PHE A 117 -5.23 -5.21 -6.93
N LEU A 118 -4.02 -5.70 -6.75
CA LEU A 118 -3.14 -5.33 -5.65
C LEU A 118 -1.74 -5.09 -6.22
N ILE A 119 -1.14 -3.93 -5.94
CA ILE A 119 0.19 -3.59 -6.43
C ILE A 119 1.10 -3.30 -5.24
N PHE A 120 1.92 -4.27 -4.88
CA PHE A 120 2.81 -4.13 -3.72
C PHE A 120 4.16 -3.58 -4.13
N ASN A 121 4.72 -2.71 -3.29
CA ASN A 121 6.08 -2.24 -3.40
C ASN A 121 6.61 -1.88 -2.01
N THR A 122 7.86 -2.24 -1.74
CA THR A 122 8.55 -1.85 -0.52
C THR A 122 10.04 -1.86 -0.80
N TYR A 123 10.73 -0.72 -0.69
CA TYR A 123 12.17 -0.69 -0.98
C TYR A 123 12.91 0.47 -0.32
N ILE A 124 12.52 1.70 -0.63
CA ILE A 124 13.35 2.88 -0.32
C ILE A 124 13.77 2.99 1.16
N TRP A 125 12.89 2.65 2.11
CA TRP A 125 13.22 2.74 3.54
C TRP A 125 14.03 1.57 4.09
N TRP A 126 14.14 0.47 3.35
CA TRP A 126 15.07 -0.60 3.68
C TRP A 126 16.52 -0.13 3.50
N LEU A 127 16.75 0.87 2.63
CA LEU A 127 18.10 1.37 2.35
C LEU A 127 18.65 2.28 3.45
N ASN A 128 17.83 2.72 4.40
CA ASN A 128 18.25 3.63 5.47
C ASN A 128 19.37 3.05 6.35
N ASN A 129 19.36 1.73 6.56
CA ASN A 129 20.33 1.02 7.41
C ASN A 129 20.80 -0.28 6.73
N PHE A 130 21.97 -0.77 7.13
CA PHE A 130 22.47 -2.08 6.70
C PHE A 130 21.82 -3.24 7.45
N GLU A 131 21.41 -2.99 8.70
CA GLU A 131 20.65 -3.90 9.55
C GLU A 131 19.26 -3.34 9.85
N MET A 132 18.29 -4.25 10.00
CA MET A 132 16.91 -3.93 10.34
C MET A 132 16.65 -4.29 11.80
N LYS A 133 15.94 -3.42 12.53
CA LYS A 133 15.42 -3.73 13.86
C LYS A 133 14.14 -4.55 13.71
N VAL A 134 14.18 -5.81 14.14
CA VAL A 134 13.10 -6.78 13.93
C VAL A 134 12.50 -7.24 15.26
N LEU A 135 11.19 -7.08 15.39
CA LEU A 135 10.37 -7.72 16.41
C LEU A 135 9.90 -9.08 15.88
N LYS A 136 10.50 -10.16 16.39
CA LYS A 136 10.11 -11.52 16.00
C LYS A 136 8.76 -11.94 16.56
N ASN A 137 8.42 -11.44 17.74
CA ASN A 137 7.13 -11.66 18.38
C ASN A 137 6.36 -10.33 18.43
N PRO A 138 5.20 -10.22 17.76
CA PRO A 138 4.38 -9.01 17.78
C PRO A 138 3.86 -8.63 19.18
N ARG A 139 3.86 -9.58 20.13
CA ARG A 139 3.49 -9.37 21.54
C ARG A 139 4.69 -9.04 22.43
N ALA A 140 5.91 -9.05 21.91
CA ALA A 140 7.08 -8.61 22.66
C ALA A 140 7.03 -7.10 22.87
N LEU A 141 7.63 -6.64 23.97
CA LEU A 141 7.79 -5.22 24.24
C LEU A 141 8.58 -4.55 23.09
N PRO A 142 8.26 -3.28 22.75
CA PRO A 142 8.89 -2.55 21.63
C PRO A 142 10.41 -2.50 21.69
N ASP A 143 10.96 -2.59 22.91
CA ASP A 143 12.38 -2.44 23.21
C ASP A 143 13.18 -3.73 22.99
N LYS A 144 12.49 -4.85 22.70
CA LYS A 144 13.10 -6.17 22.46
C LYS A 144 13.16 -6.50 20.97
N TYR A 145 13.85 -5.68 20.18
CA TYR A 145 14.16 -6.00 18.79
C TYR A 145 15.51 -6.71 18.66
N THR A 146 15.68 -7.46 17.57
CA THR A 146 16.98 -8.02 17.16
C THR A 146 17.45 -7.27 15.92
N LEU A 147 18.75 -7.01 15.82
CA LEU A 147 19.37 -6.54 14.58
C LEU A 147 19.51 -7.72 13.62
N VAL A 148 19.05 -7.53 12.39
CA VAL A 148 19.06 -8.57 11.36
C VAL A 148 19.54 -7.95 10.07
N ASP A 149 20.44 -8.63 9.37
CA ASP A 149 20.90 -8.22 8.05
C ASP A 149 19.72 -7.90 7.12
N ARG A 150 19.79 -6.73 6.47
CA ARG A 150 18.71 -6.24 5.61
C ARG A 150 18.19 -7.28 4.59
N PRO A 151 19.03 -8.02 3.84
CA PRO A 151 18.54 -9.02 2.89
C PRO A 151 17.77 -10.16 3.56
N VAL A 152 18.18 -10.56 4.77
CA VAL A 152 17.50 -11.60 5.55
C VAL A 152 16.13 -11.09 6.01
N ALA A 153 16.08 -9.90 6.60
CA ALA A 153 14.83 -9.28 7.02
C ALA A 153 13.85 -9.06 5.84
N TYR A 154 14.36 -8.61 4.70
CA TYR A 154 13.58 -8.41 3.47
C TYR A 154 12.97 -9.72 2.97
N LYS A 155 13.78 -10.79 2.93
CA LYS A 155 13.32 -12.12 2.53
C LYS A 155 12.22 -12.65 3.44
N GLU A 156 12.35 -12.50 4.76
CA GLU A 156 11.34 -12.98 5.71
C GLU A 156 10.03 -12.19 5.60
N VAL A 157 10.09 -10.86 5.42
CA VAL A 157 8.89 -10.06 5.15
C VAL A 157 8.19 -10.49 3.87
N LEU A 158 8.94 -10.71 2.78
CA LEU A 158 8.35 -11.19 1.52
C LEU A 158 7.75 -12.59 1.65
N LYS A 159 8.35 -13.49 2.44
CA LYS A 159 7.73 -14.79 2.76
C LYS A 159 6.41 -14.63 3.50
N THR A 160 6.36 -13.77 4.52
CA THR A 160 5.12 -13.49 5.27
C THR A 160 4.03 -12.96 4.33
N TRP A 161 4.39 -12.03 3.45
CA TRP A 161 3.48 -11.49 2.43
C TRP A 161 3.02 -12.56 1.43
N ALA A 162 3.94 -13.33 0.86
CA ALA A 162 3.64 -14.39 -0.10
C ALA A 162 2.72 -15.45 0.51
N ASN A 163 3.01 -15.90 1.74
CA ASN A 163 2.16 -16.83 2.48
C ASN A 163 0.74 -16.30 2.69
N TRP A 164 0.56 -14.98 2.85
CA TRP A 164 -0.77 -14.38 2.93
C TRP A 164 -1.48 -14.38 1.58
N VAL A 165 -0.78 -14.07 0.49
CA VAL A 165 -1.30 -14.14 -0.88
C VAL A 165 -1.73 -15.56 -1.24
N ASP A 166 -0.87 -16.56 -0.97
CA ASP A 166 -1.09 -17.96 -1.30
C ASP A 166 -2.28 -18.56 -0.55
N ARG A 167 -2.55 -18.11 0.68
CA ARG A 167 -3.76 -18.46 1.46
C ARG A 167 -5.03 -17.76 0.94
N GLY A 168 -5.04 -17.36 -0.32
CA GLY A 168 -6.16 -16.71 -0.99
C GLY A 168 -6.31 -15.23 -0.69
N GLY A 169 -5.34 -14.57 -0.03
CA GLY A 169 -5.45 -13.14 0.27
C GLY A 169 -6.68 -12.76 1.11
N GLY A 170 -7.32 -13.74 1.78
CA GLY A 170 -8.60 -13.59 2.45
C GLY A 170 -9.86 -13.79 1.58
N ASP A 171 -9.74 -14.42 0.41
CA ASP A 171 -10.86 -14.91 -0.41
C ASP A 171 -11.49 -16.15 0.24
N GLU A 172 -12.68 -15.97 0.81
CA GLU A 172 -13.48 -17.04 1.42
C GLU A 172 -14.02 -18.05 0.38
N ARG A 173 -13.81 -17.81 -0.93
CA ARG A 173 -14.33 -18.63 -2.03
C ARG A 173 -13.32 -19.64 -2.61
N ARG A 174 -12.06 -19.65 -2.16
CA ARG A 174 -11.09 -20.69 -2.55
C ARG A 174 -11.00 -21.78 -1.49
N PRO A 175 -11.19 -23.08 -1.85
CA PRO A 175 -10.89 -24.17 -0.94
C PRO A 175 -9.38 -24.33 -0.75
N PRO A 176 -8.95 -24.95 0.37
CA PRO A 176 -7.55 -25.19 0.70
C PRO A 176 -6.82 -26.12 -0.28
#